data_AF-A0A1H7A744-F1
#
_entry.id   AF-A0A1H7A744-F1
#
_cell.length_a   1.000
_cell.length_b   1.000
_cell.length_c   1.000
_cell.angle_alpha   90.00
_cell.angle_beta   90.00
_cell.angle_gamma   90.00
#
_symmetry.space_group_name_H-M   'P 1'
#
loop_
_entity.id
_entity.type
_entity.pdbx_description
1 polymer ?
#
loop_
_entity_poly.entity_id
_entity_poly.type
_entity_poly.pdbx_seq_one_letter_code
_entity_poly.pdbx_strand_id
1 'polypeptide(L)'
;MTHTCPRCKRPGIGNFAKRWSSRAGPAECTVCGGLSHVLASTGGGIWAAGVVILVVSLIGALGLHSALLFASGVVLAVALNIRAWKRAKMYPISAESASSAGKVHWAIVGVYAFLALFQ
;
A
#
# COMPACT_ATOMS: atom_id res chain seq x y z
N MET A 1 -8.06 -12.07 -7.72
CA MET A 1 -6.92 -12.07 -8.67
C MET A 1 -5.63 -12.25 -7.88
N THR A 2 -4.70 -13.02 -8.43
CA THR A 2 -3.37 -13.27 -7.85
C THR A 2 -2.29 -12.59 -8.68
N HIS A 3 -1.26 -12.09 -8.02
CA HIS A 3 -0.08 -11.49 -8.62
C HIS A 3 1.06 -12.51 -8.72
N THR A 4 1.90 -12.29 -9.73
CA THR A 4 3.09 -13.09 -9.99
C THR A 4 4.13 -12.88 -8.90
N CYS A 5 4.60 -13.98 -8.31
CA CYS A 5 5.67 -13.96 -7.32
C CYS A 5 7.01 -13.58 -7.99
N PRO A 6 7.79 -12.64 -7.45
CA PRO A 6 9.07 -12.27 -8.02
C PRO A 6 10.13 -13.38 -7.95
N ARG A 7 9.96 -14.36 -7.04
CA ARG A 7 10.90 -15.48 -6.81
C ARG A 7 10.63 -16.66 -7.73
N CYS A 8 9.44 -17.26 -7.69
CA CYS A 8 9.09 -18.45 -8.50
C CYS A 8 8.42 -18.13 -9.84
N LYS A 9 8.14 -16.85 -10.14
CA LYS A 9 7.48 -16.37 -11.37
C LYS A 9 6.09 -16.96 -11.64
N ARG A 10 5.48 -17.65 -10.67
CA ARG A 10 4.11 -18.17 -10.74
C ARG A 10 3.11 -17.22 -10.05
N PRO A 11 1.83 -17.20 -10.48
CA PRO A 11 0.78 -16.48 -9.76
C PRO A 11 0.53 -17.16 -8.41
N GLY A 12 0.65 -16.42 -7.32
CA GLY A 12 0.48 -16.99 -5.98
C GLY A 12 0.35 -16.00 -4.82
N ILE A 13 0.36 -14.70 -5.11
CA ILE A 13 0.22 -13.64 -4.09
C ILE A 13 -1.14 -12.97 -4.27
N GLY A 14 -1.98 -12.94 -3.24
CA GLY A 14 -3.29 -12.30 -3.32
C GLY A 14 -3.23 -10.77 -3.50
N ASN A 15 -4.27 -10.17 -4.07
CA ASN A 15 -4.40 -8.70 -4.19
C ASN A 15 -4.27 -8.00 -2.82
N PHE A 16 -5.00 -8.47 -1.81
CA PHE A 16 -4.95 -7.88 -0.46
C PHE A 16 -3.58 -8.08 0.19
N ALA A 17 -3.01 -9.28 0.06
CA ALA A 17 -1.66 -9.57 0.56
C ALA A 17 -0.64 -8.59 -0.05
N LYS A 18 -0.68 -8.33 -1.36
CA LYS A 18 0.18 -7.33 -2.00
C LYS A 18 -0.07 -5.92 -1.47
N ARG A 19 -1.35 -5.51 -1.37
CA ARG A 19 -1.73 -4.13 -1.00
C ARG A 19 -1.29 -3.76 0.41
N TRP A 20 -1.38 -4.71 1.34
CA TRP A 20 -0.98 -4.53 2.73
C TRP A 20 0.43 -5.02 3.02
N SER A 21 1.17 -5.49 2.00
CA SER A 21 2.54 -5.94 2.18
C SER A 21 3.45 -4.76 2.55
N SER A 22 4.29 -4.99 3.54
CA SER A 22 5.35 -4.10 3.94
C SER A 22 6.62 -4.89 4.23
N ARG A 23 7.72 -4.22 4.54
CA ARG A 23 8.95 -4.90 4.96
C ARG A 23 8.76 -5.68 6.27
N ALA A 24 7.93 -5.15 7.18
CA ALA A 24 7.62 -5.74 8.49
C ALA A 24 6.53 -6.83 8.40
N GLY A 25 5.61 -6.70 7.46
CA GLY A 25 4.57 -7.70 7.15
C GLY A 25 4.58 -8.03 5.66
N PRO A 26 5.55 -8.83 5.18
CA PRO A 26 5.64 -9.18 3.77
C PRO A 26 4.51 -10.13 3.36
N ALA A 27 4.15 -10.11 2.07
CA ALA A 27 3.25 -11.08 1.48
C ALA A 27 3.97 -12.40 1.20
N GLU A 28 3.36 -13.49 1.65
CA GLU A 28 3.81 -14.85 1.36
C GLU A 28 3.18 -15.38 0.06
N CYS A 29 3.98 -16.08 -0.74
CA CYS A 29 3.51 -16.77 -1.92
C CYS A 29 2.99 -18.17 -1.57
N THR A 30 1.73 -18.43 -1.86
CA THR A 30 1.06 -19.74 -1.65
C THR A 30 1.67 -20.92 -2.42
N VAL A 31 2.53 -20.65 -3.42
CA VAL A 31 3.13 -21.70 -4.28
C VAL A 31 4.53 -22.08 -3.82
N CYS A 32 5.35 -21.11 -3.39
CA CYS A 32 6.76 -21.36 -3.03
C CYS A 32 7.16 -20.95 -1.61
N GLY A 33 6.22 -20.44 -0.80
CA GLY A 33 6.48 -19.89 0.53
C GLY A 33 7.36 -18.63 0.54
N GLY A 34 7.68 -18.09 -0.65
CA GLY A 34 8.58 -16.95 -0.78
C GLY A 34 7.94 -15.66 -0.27
N LEU A 35 8.66 -14.92 0.57
CA LEU A 35 8.24 -13.61 1.09
C LEU A 35 8.61 -12.49 0.11
N SER A 36 7.69 -11.57 -0.09
CA SER A 36 7.90 -10.38 -0.92
C SER A 36 7.05 -9.21 -0.46
N HIS A 37 7.47 -7.99 -0.75
CA HIS A 37 6.76 -6.78 -0.34
C HIS A 37 6.82 -5.70 -1.41
N VAL A 38 5.87 -4.76 -1.36
CA VAL A 38 5.95 -3.51 -2.11
C VAL A 38 6.78 -2.50 -1.32
N LEU A 39 7.62 -1.74 -2.01
CA LEU A 39 8.41 -0.66 -1.41
C LEU A 39 7.49 0.37 -0.74
N ALA A 40 7.85 0.82 0.46
CA ALA A 40 7.09 1.83 1.20
C ALA A 40 6.93 3.14 0.40
N SER A 41 7.95 3.55 -0.36
CA SER A 41 7.87 4.72 -1.24
C SER A 41 6.84 4.55 -2.37
N THR A 42 6.68 3.33 -2.89
CA THR A 42 5.67 3.03 -3.91
C THR A 42 4.27 3.03 -3.29
N GLY A 43 4.08 2.32 -2.17
CA GLY A 43 2.78 2.29 -1.48
C GLY A 43 2.33 3.68 -1.02
N GLY A 44 3.24 4.42 -0.39
CA GLY A 44 3.02 5.81 0.03
C GLY A 44 2.75 6.75 -1.15
N GLY A 45 3.47 6.62 -2.26
CA GLY A 45 3.23 7.40 -3.47
C GLY A 45 1.85 7.15 -4.08
N ILE A 46 1.38 5.90 -4.09
CA ILE A 46 0.02 5.58 -4.56
C ILE A 46 -1.05 6.22 -3.68
N TRP A 47 -0.84 6.21 -2.36
CA TRP A 47 -1.77 6.84 -1.42
C TRP A 47 -1.77 8.36 -1.57
N ALA A 48 -0.60 8.99 -1.59
CA ALA A 48 -0.44 10.43 -1.74
C ALA A 48 -1.08 10.95 -3.03
N ALA A 49 -0.88 10.26 -4.16
CA ALA A 49 -1.53 10.61 -5.42
C ALA A 49 -3.05 10.56 -5.33
N GLY A 50 -3.61 9.56 -4.65
CA GLY A 50 -5.05 9.46 -4.40
C GLY A 50 -5.58 10.64 -3.58
N VAL A 51 -4.87 11.02 -2.51
CA VAL A 51 -5.23 12.18 -1.67
C VAL A 51 -5.20 13.47 -2.48
N VAL A 52 -4.14 13.70 -3.26
CA VAL A 52 -4.02 14.90 -4.10
C VAL A 52 -5.18 15.02 -5.08
N ILE A 53 -5.55 13.94 -5.76
CA ILE A 53 -6.69 13.95 -6.70
C ILE A 53 -7.98 14.33 -5.97
N LEU A 54 -8.25 13.70 -4.83
CA LEU A 54 -9.47 13.97 -4.06
C LEU A 54 -9.53 15.42 -3.56
N VAL A 55 -8.42 15.95 -3.06
CA VAL A 55 -8.34 17.33 -2.57
C VAL A 55 -8.54 18.33 -3.71
N VAL A 56 -7.86 18.14 -4.85
CA VAL A 56 -8.01 19.02 -6.02
C VAL A 56 -9.44 18.99 -6.56
N SER A 57 -10.03 17.80 -6.68
CA SER A 57 -11.41 17.66 -7.14
C SER A 57 -12.42 18.24 -6.16
N LEU A 58 -12.17 18.16 -4.86
CA LEU A 58 -13.00 18.81 -3.84
C LEU A 58 -12.93 20.33 -3.94
N ILE A 59 -11.72 20.90 -4.04
CA ILE A 59 -11.53 22.35 -4.22
C ILE A 59 -12.26 22.82 -5.49
N GLY A 60 -12.10 22.11 -6.61
CA GLY A 60 -12.79 22.44 -7.86
C GLY A 60 -14.31 22.33 -7.74
N ALA A 61 -14.82 21.29 -7.08
CA ALA A 61 -16.25 21.11 -6.86
C ALA A 61 -16.86 22.21 -6.01
N LEU A 62 -16.16 22.67 -4.95
CA LEU A 62 -16.59 23.78 -4.11
C LEU A 62 -16.52 25.12 -4.87
N GLY A 63 -15.43 25.38 -5.58
CA GLY A 63 -15.24 26.64 -6.31
C GLY A 63 -16.19 26.81 -7.50
N LEU A 64 -16.63 25.71 -8.13
CA LEU A 64 -17.55 25.73 -9.28
C LEU A 64 -18.96 25.21 -8.94
N HIS A 65 -19.25 24.98 -7.66
CA HIS A 65 -20.52 24.42 -7.18
C HIS A 65 -21.01 23.18 -7.95
N SER A 66 -20.07 22.30 -8.32
CA SER A 66 -20.34 21.16 -9.20
C SER A 66 -19.96 19.84 -8.55
N ALA A 67 -20.98 19.10 -8.09
CA ALA A 67 -20.81 17.76 -7.55
C ALA A 67 -20.24 16.77 -8.58
N LEU A 68 -20.45 17.03 -9.88
CA LEU A 68 -19.89 16.21 -10.97
C LEU A 68 -18.36 16.27 -11.02
N LEU A 69 -17.75 17.40 -10.65
CA LEU A 69 -16.29 17.51 -10.57
C LEU A 69 -15.73 16.65 -9.44
N PHE A 70 -16.42 16.62 -8.30
CA PHE A 70 -16.02 15.74 -7.20
C PHE A 70 -16.19 14.27 -7.58
N ALA A 71 -17.34 13.90 -8.14
CA ALA A 71 -17.61 12.53 -8.56
C ALA A 71 -16.60 12.03 -9.60
N SER A 72 -16.29 12.83 -10.61
CA SER A 72 -15.28 12.47 -11.62
C SER A 72 -13.87 12.33 -11.01
N GLY A 73 -13.52 13.19 -10.04
CA GLY A 73 -12.31 13.05 -9.24
C GLY A 73 -12.21 11.73 -8.48
N VAL A 74 -13.30 11.32 -7.82
CA VAL A 74 -13.38 10.04 -7.11
C VAL A 74 -13.19 8.86 -8.07
N VAL A 75 -13.88 8.86 -9.21
CA VAL A 75 -13.73 7.81 -10.23
C VAL A 75 -12.28 7.75 -10.73
N LEU A 76 -11.67 8.90 -11.00
CA LEU A 76 -10.28 8.99 -11.44
C LEU A 76 -9.31 8.46 -10.39
N ALA A 77 -9.49 8.85 -9.12
CA ALA A 77 -8.67 8.38 -8.01
C ALA A 77 -8.73 6.85 -7.87
N VAL A 78 -9.93 6.27 -7.93
CA VAL A 78 -10.14 4.81 -7.86
C VAL A 78 -9.48 4.10 -9.05
N ALA A 79 -9.70 4.59 -10.28
CA ALA A 79 -9.14 3.98 -11.48
C ALA A 79 -7.60 3.99 -11.47
N LEU A 80 -6.99 5.13 -11.12
CA LEU A 80 -5.54 5.26 -11.01
C LEU A 80 -4.98 4.42 -9.86
N ASN A 81 -5.68 4.34 -8.72
CA ASN A 81 -5.27 3.50 -7.60
C ASN A 81 -5.24 2.01 -8.01
N ILE A 82 -6.29 1.50 -8.65
CA ILE A 82 -6.35 0.13 -9.16
C ILE A 82 -5.21 -0.12 -10.16
N ARG A 83 -5.03 0.80 -11.12
CA ARG A 83 -3.96 0.69 -12.13
C ARG A 83 -2.56 0.69 -11.51
N ALA A 84 -2.33 1.54 -10.52
CA ALA A 84 -1.04 1.65 -9.86
C ALA A 84 -0.72 0.39 -9.05
N TRP A 85 -1.67 -0.15 -8.29
CA TRP A 85 -1.47 -1.41 -7.55
C TRP A 85 -1.28 -2.62 -8.46
N LYS A 86 -1.93 -2.65 -9.63
CA LYS A 86 -1.65 -3.67 -10.66
C LYS A 86 -0.19 -3.60 -11.11
N ARG A 87 0.38 -2.39 -11.30
CA ARG A 87 1.76 -2.17 -11.78
C ARG A 87 2.84 -2.16 -10.69
N ALA A 88 2.47 -2.00 -9.43
CA ALA A 88 3.42 -1.94 -8.32
C ALA A 88 4.31 -3.20 -8.30
N LYS A 89 5.62 -3.00 -8.33
CA LYS A 89 6.60 -4.10 -8.29
C LYS A 89 6.74 -4.62 -6.86
N MET A 90 6.91 -5.93 -6.73
CA MET A 90 7.21 -6.60 -5.45
C MET A 90 8.68 -7.01 -5.43
N TYR A 91 9.29 -6.87 -4.26
CA TYR A 91 10.69 -7.19 -4.03
C TYR A 91 10.78 -8.37 -3.06
N PRO A 92 11.58 -9.40 -3.39
CA PRO A 92 11.77 -10.54 -2.49
C PRO A 92 12.51 -10.08 -1.23
N ILE A 93 12.20 -10.72 -0.11
CA ILE A 93 12.85 -10.47 1.18
C ILE A 93 13.17 -11.81 1.88
N SER A 94 14.20 -11.86 2.71
CA SER A 94 14.48 -13.02 3.55
C SER A 94 13.60 -13.00 4.82
N ALA A 95 13.28 -14.18 5.37
CA ALA A 95 12.51 -14.26 6.60
C ALA A 95 13.20 -13.54 7.77
N GLU A 96 14.53 -13.66 7.85
CA GLU A 96 15.34 -12.99 8.87
C GLU A 96 15.20 -11.46 8.79
N SER A 97 15.39 -10.88 7.60
CA SER A 97 15.28 -9.43 7.41
C SER A 97 13.86 -8.90 7.61
N ALA A 98 12.84 -9.70 7.29
CA ALA A 98 11.45 -9.37 7.60
C ALA A 98 11.18 -9.39 9.11
N SER A 99 11.68 -10.40 9.83
CA SER A 99 11.51 -10.52 11.29
C SER A 99 12.17 -9.36 12.04
N SER A 100 13.36 -8.94 11.61
CA SER A 100 14.07 -7.79 12.18
C SER A 100 13.28 -6.49 11.94
N ALA A 101 12.79 -6.28 10.72
CA ALA A 101 11.92 -5.13 10.42
C ALA A 101 10.62 -5.14 11.23
N GLY A 102 10.03 -6.31 11.47
CA GLY A 102 8.86 -6.49 12.32
C GLY A 102 9.12 -6.07 13.77
N LYS A 103 10.23 -6.52 14.37
CA LYS A 103 10.62 -6.15 15.74
C LYS A 103 10.79 -4.65 15.91
N VAL A 104 11.47 -3.99 14.96
CA VAL A 104 11.65 -2.53 14.98
C VAL A 104 10.31 -1.81 14.86
N HIS A 105 9.42 -2.28 13.98
CA HIS A 105 8.09 -1.68 13.84
C HIS A 105 7.29 -1.76 15.14
N TRP A 106 7.25 -2.94 15.79
CA TRP A 106 6.57 -3.11 17.07
C TRP A 106 7.19 -2.29 18.21
N ALA A 107 8.51 -2.13 18.22
CA ALA A 107 9.17 -1.26 19.19
C ALA A 107 8.72 0.20 19.04
N ILE A 108 8.67 0.70 17.80
CA ILE A 108 8.20 2.06 17.52
C ILE A 108 6.73 2.22 17.94
N VAL A 109 5.86 1.27 17.58
CA VAL A 109 4.45 1.28 17.98
C VAL A 109 4.30 1.28 19.50
N GLY A 110 5.11 0.49 20.21
CA GLY A 110 5.13 0.46 21.67
C GLY A 110 5.53 1.80 22.30
N VAL A 111 6.55 2.47 21.76
CA VAL A 111 6.96 3.82 22.22
C VAL A 111 5.84 4.83 22.02
N TYR A 112 5.19 4.84 20.85
CA TYR A 112 4.07 5.75 20.60
C TYR A 112 2.89 5.48 21.54
N ALA A 113 2.53 4.21 21.74
CA ALA A 113 1.46 3.83 22.67
C ALA A 113 1.79 4.26 24.11
N PHE A 114 3.05 4.10 24.53
CA PHE A 114 3.50 4.56 25.84
C PHE A 114 3.37 6.07 25.97
N LEU A 115 3.88 6.85 25.01
CA LEU A 115 3.77 8.32 25.04
C LEU A 115 2.32 8.80 25.08
N ALA A 116 1.42 8.16 24.32
CA ALA A 116 0.00 8.50 24.30
C ALA A 116 -0.71 8.27 25.65
N LEU A 117 -0.19 7.40 26.53
CA LEU A 117 -0.73 7.19 27.88
C LEU A 117 -0.37 8.31 28.86
N PHE A 118 0.62 9.15 28.53
CA PHE A 118 1.05 10.29 29.35
C PHE A 118 0.65 11.64 28.75
N GLN A 119 -0.30 11.64 27.80
CA GLN A 119 -0.97 12.82 27.26
C GLN A 119 -2.40 12.91 27.81
#